data_AF-A0A429MLN5-F1
#
_entry.id   AF-A0A429MLN5-F1
#
_cell.length_a   1.000
_cell.length_b   1.000
_cell.length_c   1.000
_cell.angle_alpha   90.00
_cell.angle_beta   90.00
_cell.angle_gamma   90.00
#
_symmetry.space_group_name_H-M   'P 1'
#
loop_
_entity.id
_entity.type
_entity.pdbx_description
1 polymer ?
#
loop_
_entity_poly.entity_id
_entity_poly.type
_entity_poly.pdbx_seq_one_letter_code
_entity_poly.pdbx_strand_id
1 'polypeptide(L)' 'MNLEYTHKPDYYLFAQLLVRHIESYIHKHPDADNAIFDLRDVYEIFRQDFASTTTNLEGILHIADSYRVE' A
#
# COMPACT_ATOMS: atom_id res chain seq x y z
N MET A 1 15.51 -10.90 -24.07
CA MET A 1 15.06 -11.77 -22.96
C MET A 1 13.94 -11.01 -22.26
N ASN A 2 12.69 -11.23 -22.67
CA ASN A 2 11.54 -10.59 -22.04
C ASN A 2 11.19 -11.45 -20.83
N LEU A 3 11.51 -10.95 -19.63
CA LEU A 3 10.90 -11.43 -18.41
C LEU A 3 9.45 -10.99 -18.47
N GLU A 4 8.57 -11.85 -18.99
CA GLU A 4 7.14 -11.71 -18.78
C GLU A 4 6.90 -11.86 -17.29
N TYR A 5 6.83 -10.74 -16.57
CA TYR A 5 6.41 -10.73 -15.18
C TYR A 5 5.02 -11.37 -15.10
N THR A 6 4.97 -12.61 -14.64
CA THR A 6 3.72 -13.39 -14.45
C THR A 6 2.80 -12.70 -13.42
N HIS A 7 3.38 -11.90 -12.52
CA HIS A 7 2.66 -11.07 -11.58
C HIS A 7 2.65 -9.63 -12.10
N LYS A 8 1.53 -9.18 -12.68
CA LYS A 8 1.28 -7.75 -12.87
C LYS A 8 0.72 -7.24 -11.54
N PRO A 9 1.49 -6.47 -10.76
CA PRO A 9 0.97 -5.88 -9.54
C PRO A 9 -0.18 -4.94 -9.91
N ASP A 10 -1.30 -4.98 -9.19
CA ASP A 10 -2.36 -3.98 -9.35
C ASP A 10 -2.00 -2.75 -8.52
N TYR A 11 -1.09 -1.92 -9.04
CA TYR A 11 -0.53 -0.76 -8.32
C TYR A 11 -1.63 0.16 -7.76
N TYR A 12 -2.66 0.44 -8.56
CA TYR A 12 -3.79 1.28 -8.15
C TYR A 12 -4.67 0.61 -7.08
N LEU A 13 -4.89 -0.70 -7.18
CA LEU A 13 -5.63 -1.43 -6.14
C LEU A 13 -4.87 -1.38 -4.81
N PHE A 14 -3.57 -1.68 -4.83
CA PHE A 14 -2.75 -1.69 -3.62
C PHE A 14 -2.61 -0.29 -3.00
N ALA A 15 -2.50 0.76 -3.83
CA ALA A 15 -2.56 2.14 -3.36
C ALA A 15 -3.88 2.44 -2.65
N GLN A 16 -5.02 2.02 -3.23
CA GLN A 16 -6.33 2.22 -2.61
C GLN A 16 -6.48 1.44 -1.30
N LEU A 17 -6.03 0.19 -1.24
CA LEU A 17 -6.06 -0.62 -0.02
C LEU A 17 -5.22 0.02 1.09
N LEU A 18 -4.03 0.53 0.76
CA LEU A 18 -3.16 1.21 1.70
C LEU A 18 -3.82 2.49 2.24
N VAL A 19 -4.37 3.35 1.37
CA VAL A 19 -5.03 4.59 1.78
C VAL A 19 -6.24 4.31 2.68
N ARG A 20 -7.06 3.31 2.36
CA ARG A 20 -8.18 2.89 3.21
C ARG A 20 -7.72 2.35 4.57
N HIS A 21 -6.58 1.66 4.62
CA HIS A 21 -6.00 1.22 5.87
C HIS A 21 -5.55 2.40 6.74
N ILE A 22 -4.86 3.38 6.15
CA ILE A 22 -4.42 4.61 6.84
C ILE A 22 -5.62 5.42 7.32
N GLU A 23 -6.63 5.62 6.48
CA GLU A 23 -7.88 6.28 6.85
C GLU A 23 -8.54 5.59 8.05
N SER A 24 -8.64 4.26 8.02
CA SER A 24 -9.20 3.48 9.13
C SER A 24 -8.39 3.61 10.42
N TYR A 25 -7.06 3.74 10.31
CA TYR A 25 -6.18 3.94 11.46
C TYR A 25 -6.40 5.32 12.09
N ILE A 26 -6.45 6.39 11.29
CA ILE A 26 -6.67 7.76 11.76
C ILE A 26 -8.02 7.88 12.49
N HIS A 27 -9.08 7.28 11.95
CA HIS A 27 -10.39 7.29 12.61
C HIS A 27 -10.39 6.58 13.99
N LYS A 28 -9.55 5.56 14.16
CA LYS A 28 -9.42 4.82 15.43
C LYS A 28 -8.48 5.51 16.43
N HIS A 29 -7.55 6.32 15.92
CA HIS A 29 -6.52 7.01 16.70
C HIS A 29 -6.49 8.51 16.35
N PRO A 30 -7.54 9.27 16.69
CA PRO A 30 -7.68 10.68 16.30
C PRO A 30 -6.65 11.61 16.94
N ASP A 31 -5.97 11.14 17.99
CA ASP A 31 -4.93 11.81 18.76
C ASP A 31 -3.51 11.46 18.31
N ALA A 32 -3.35 10.57 17.32
CA ALA A 32 -2.04 10.19 16.82
C ALA A 32 -1.54 11.17 15.73
N ASP A 33 -0.43 11.86 16.02
CA ASP A 33 0.24 12.74 15.04
C ASP A 33 1.06 11.96 13.99
N ASN A 34 1.40 10.70 14.30
CA ASN A 34 2.20 9.84 13.43
C ASN A 34 1.75 8.38 13.51
N ALA A 35 1.93 7.65 12.40
CA ALA A 35 1.65 6.23 12.30
C ALA A 35 2.89 5.49 11.77
N ILE A 36 3.20 4.35 12.37
CA ILE A 36 4.25 3.45 11.91
C ILE A 36 3.59 2.12 11.61
N PHE A 37 3.75 1.64 10.37
CA PHE A 37 3.23 0.36 9.92
C PHE A 37 4.39 -0.61 9.68
N ASP A 38 4.25 -1.85 10.16
CA ASP A 38 5.22 -2.90 9.88
C ASP A 38 5.04 -3.39 8.44
N LEU A 39 6.13 -3.70 7.74
CA LEU A 39 6.06 -4.21 6.37
C LEU A 39 5.31 -5.55 6.28
N ARG A 40 5.26 -6.33 7.36
CA ARG A 40 4.45 -7.55 7.43
C ARG A 40 2.95 -7.23 7.38
N ASP A 41 2.52 -6.14 8.00
CA ASP A 41 1.14 -5.71 7.92
C ASP A 41 0.81 -5.22 6.50
N VAL A 42 1.74 -4.48 5.88
CA VAL A 42 1.62 -4.05 4.47
C VAL A 42 1.56 -5.26 3.53
N TYR A 43 2.34 -6.31 3.79
CA TYR A 43 2.31 -7.56 3.04
C TYR A 43 0.92 -8.21 3.08
N GLU A 44 0.29 -8.25 4.26
CA GLU A 44 -1.08 -8.76 4.41
C GLU A 44 -2.11 -7.85 3.71
N ILE A 45 -1.97 -6.52 3.78
CA ILE A 45 -2.81 -5.56 3.03
C ILE A 45 -2.71 -5.82 1.53
N PHE A 46 -1.50 -6.12 1.04
CA PHE A 46 -1.25 -6.44 -0.37
C PHE A 46 -1.55 -7.90 -0.72
N ARG A 47 -2.33 -8.60 0.13
CA ARG A 47 -2.78 -9.98 -0.09
C ARG A 47 -1.61 -10.93 -0.32
N GLN A 48 -0.54 -10.71 0.42
CA GLN A 48 0.67 -11.51 0.41
C GLN A 48 1.43 -11.43 -0.94
N ASP A 49 1.23 -10.34 -1.70
CA ASP A 49 2.05 -10.08 -2.88
C ASP A 49 3.44 -9.53 -2.49
N PHE A 50 4.45 -10.38 -2.69
CA PHE A 50 5.81 -10.06 -2.30
C PHE A 50 6.39 -8.96 -3.17
N ALA A 51 6.09 -8.95 -4.46
CA ALA A 51 6.63 -7.96 -5.39
C ALA A 51 6.11 -6.55 -5.07
N SER A 52 4.81 -6.41 -4.76
CA SER A 52 4.18 -5.16 -4.31
C SER A 52 4.72 -4.63 -3.00
N THR A 53 5.07 -5.53 -2.07
CA THR A 53 5.57 -5.14 -0.74
C THR A 53 7.08 -4.85 -0.75
N THR A 54 7.77 -5.12 -1.86
CA THR A 54 9.22 -4.94 -1.97
C THR A 54 9.58 -4.09 -3.19
N THR A 55 9.83 -4.71 -4.34
CA THR A 55 10.34 -4.07 -5.56
C THR A 55 9.42 -2.98 -6.09
N ASN A 56 8.11 -3.16 -5.96
CA ASN A 56 7.11 -2.26 -6.54
C ASN A 56 6.50 -1.31 -5.51
N LEU A 57 6.92 -1.41 -4.24
CA LEU A 57 6.32 -0.66 -3.14
C LEU A 57 6.42 0.85 -3.38
N GLU A 58 7.58 1.34 -3.81
CA GLU A 58 7.79 2.77 -4.06
C GLU A 58 6.80 3.33 -5.09
N GLY A 59 6.58 2.62 -6.20
CA GLY A 59 5.61 3.04 -7.21
C GLY A 59 4.16 3.03 -6.70
N ILE A 60 3.82 2.09 -5.81
CA ILE A 60 2.50 2.05 -5.15
C ILE A 60 2.35 3.23 -4.19
N LEU A 61 3.38 3.53 -3.39
CA LEU A 61 3.38 4.68 -2.47
C LEU A 61 3.27 6.00 -3.22
N HIS A 62 3.95 6.13 -4.37
CA HIS A 62 3.84 7.32 -5.22
C HIS A 62 2.41 7.54 -5.72
N ILE A 63 1.70 6.48 -6.09
CA ILE A 63 0.28 6.58 -6.48
C ILE A 63 -0.59 6.92 -5.27
N ALA A 64 -0.35 6.27 -4.11
CA ALA A 64 -1.11 6.53 -2.89
C ALA A 64 -1.00 8.00 -2.43
N ASP A 65 0.17 8.63 -2.60
CA ASP A 65 0.39 10.05 -2.28
C ASP A 65 -0.50 11.00 -3.10
N SER A 66 -0.90 10.58 -4.31
CA SER A 66 -1.83 11.35 -5.16
C SER A 66 -3.29 11.27 -4.70
N TYR A 67 -3.63 10.33 -3.82
CA TYR A 67 -5.01 10.12 -3.39
C TYR A 67 -5.42 11.16 -2.36
N ARG A 68 -6.66 11.63 -2.50
CA ARG A 68 -7.33 12.48 -1.52
C ARG A 68 -8.51 11.71 -0.97
N VAL A 69 -8.62 11.66 0.34
CA VAL A 69 -9.81 11.16 1.02
C VAL A 69 -10.76 12.34 1.16
N GLU A 70 -11.95 12.24 0.57
CA GLU A 70 -13.03 13.22 0.70
C GLU A 70 -13.95 12.89 1.87
#